data_AF-A0A7C2N4H4-F1
#
_entry.id   AF-A0A7C2N4H4-F1
#
_cell.length_a   1.000
_cell.length_b   1.000
_cell.length_c   1.000
_cell.angle_alpha   90.00
_cell.angle_beta   90.00
_cell.angle_gamma   90.00
#
_symmetry.space_group_name_H-M   'P 1'
#
loop_
_entity.id
_entity.type
_entity.pdbx_description
1 polymer ?
#
loop_
_entity_poly.entity_id
_entity_poly.type
_entity_poly.pdbx_seq_one_letter_code
_entity_poly.pdbx_strand_id
1 'polypeptide(L)'
;MTGSREKAMSEIANLEWEEFEKRLLTTTRGRKGVGADERAMRQYFGDEEFEELQKLSYEAQRSRQRAPVLGNMVLLPGIMGSYLVTVDNDDDEDLVWVNFFRLIKGDIKRLKLSPDGHSEANPKYRVKTSIIHKGTYARAMLKLSVRWNVKPFAFDWRKDIDLSSRALADFIEEKFKDEPVHLVAHSMGGLVSRNFIRLHKDLWEKMRDGNGARGG
;
A
#
# COMPACT_ATOMS: atom_id res chain seq x y z
N MET A 1 -2.29 -22.33 19.76
CA MET A 1 -2.32 -20.86 20.03
C MET A 1 -1.69 -20.01 18.92
N THR A 2 -0.78 -20.54 18.11
CA THR A 2 -0.10 -19.83 17.00
C THR A 2 -1.03 -19.35 15.89
N GLY A 3 -2.05 -20.13 15.51
CA GLY A 3 -2.95 -19.77 14.40
C GLY A 3 -3.84 -18.54 14.64
N SER A 4 -4.23 -18.25 15.88
CA SER A 4 -5.05 -17.07 16.21
C SER A 4 -4.25 -15.77 16.04
N ARG A 5 -2.98 -15.78 16.44
CA ARG A 5 -2.03 -14.68 16.27
C ARG A 5 -1.73 -14.40 14.80
N GLU A 6 -1.52 -15.44 14.01
CA GLU A 6 -1.25 -15.30 12.56
C GLU A 6 -2.45 -14.71 11.82
N LYS A 7 -3.67 -15.15 12.16
CA LYS A 7 -4.89 -14.59 11.59
C LYS A 7 -5.05 -13.10 11.89
N ALA A 8 -4.81 -12.68 13.13
CA ALA A 8 -4.90 -11.27 13.52
C ALA A 8 -3.88 -10.39 12.78
N MET A 9 -2.63 -10.87 12.63
CA MET A 9 -1.60 -10.13 11.88
C MET A 9 -1.94 -10.02 10.39
N SER A 10 -2.46 -11.09 9.79
CA SER A 10 -2.92 -11.09 8.39
C SER A 10 -4.11 -10.16 8.18
N GLU A 11 -5.01 -10.06 9.17
CA GLU A 11 -6.13 -9.10 9.14
C GLU A 11 -5.59 -7.67 9.10
N ILE A 12 -4.73 -7.28 10.05
CA ILE A 12 -4.13 -5.93 10.08
C ILE A 12 -3.36 -5.63 8.78
N ALA A 13 -2.58 -6.60 8.29
CA ALA A 13 -1.81 -6.47 7.05
C ALA A 13 -2.70 -6.10 5.85
N ASN A 14 -3.92 -6.64 5.76
CA ASN A 14 -4.83 -6.46 4.63
C ASN A 14 -5.95 -5.42 4.84
N LEU A 15 -6.07 -4.82 6.03
CA LEU A 15 -7.05 -3.75 6.25
C LEU A 15 -6.94 -2.63 5.21
N GLU A 16 -8.06 -2.16 4.70
CA GLU A 16 -8.08 -0.94 3.89
C GLU A 16 -7.55 0.25 4.68
N TRP A 17 -6.86 1.19 4.01
CA TRP A 17 -6.16 2.29 4.69
C TRP A 17 -7.09 3.20 5.50
N GLU A 18 -8.30 3.44 5.01
CA GLU A 18 -9.30 4.25 5.73
C GLU A 18 -9.78 3.54 7.00
N GLU A 19 -9.96 2.22 6.94
CA GLU A 19 -10.38 1.42 8.08
C GLU A 19 -9.24 1.29 9.10
N PHE A 20 -8.01 1.08 8.61
CA PHE A 20 -6.81 1.10 9.44
C PHE A 20 -6.68 2.42 10.22
N GLU A 21 -6.85 3.57 9.56
CA GLU A 21 -6.78 4.87 10.22
C GLU A 21 -7.91 5.06 11.24
N LYS A 22 -9.14 4.64 10.92
CA LYS A 22 -10.28 4.67 11.87
C LYS A 22 -9.98 3.86 13.13
N ARG A 23 -9.44 2.65 12.98
CA ARG A 23 -9.10 1.78 14.12
C ARG A 23 -8.01 2.39 15.01
N LEU A 24 -7.06 3.13 14.45
CA LEU A 24 -6.05 3.88 15.23
C LEU A 24 -6.68 5.00 16.09
N LEU A 25 -7.73 5.66 15.59
CA LEU A 25 -8.39 6.79 16.26
C LEU A 25 -9.34 6.35 17.39
N THR A 26 -9.79 5.10 17.40
CA THR A 26 -10.63 4.55 18.46
C THR A 26 -9.82 4.29 19.72
N THR A 27 -10.00 5.13 20.75
CA THR A 27 -9.47 4.90 22.09
C THR A 27 -10.53 4.41 23.06
N THR A 28 -10.08 3.57 23.97
CA THR A 28 -10.86 2.64 24.78
C THR A 28 -11.71 3.34 25.86
N ARG A 29 -13.02 3.45 25.64
CA ARG A 29 -14.04 3.46 26.71
C ARG A 29 -15.27 2.65 26.27
N GLY A 30 -15.37 1.41 26.73
CA GLY A 30 -16.63 0.66 26.84
C GLY A 30 -17.04 -0.31 25.72
N ARG A 31 -16.33 -0.39 24.58
CA ARG A 31 -16.65 -1.38 23.52
C ARG A 31 -15.73 -2.61 23.57
N LYS A 32 -16.31 -3.79 23.74
CA LYS A 32 -15.60 -5.10 23.78
C LYS A 32 -14.65 -5.34 22.58
N GLY A 33 -14.92 -4.75 21.40
CA GLY A 33 -14.10 -4.92 20.19
C GLY A 33 -12.83 -4.06 20.14
N VAL A 34 -12.85 -2.84 20.72
CA VAL A 34 -11.74 -1.87 20.62
C VAL A 34 -10.44 -2.40 21.23
N GLY A 35 -10.54 -3.10 22.36
CA GLY A 35 -9.37 -3.71 22.99
C GLY A 35 -8.79 -4.88 22.20
N ALA A 36 -9.56 -5.53 21.31
CA ALA A 36 -9.04 -6.59 20.45
C ALA A 36 -8.25 -6.01 19.27
N ASP A 37 -8.76 -4.94 18.65
CA ASP A 37 -8.07 -4.22 17.58
C ASP A 37 -6.75 -3.63 18.08
N GLU A 38 -6.75 -2.94 19.22
CA GLU A 38 -5.52 -2.38 19.81
C GLU A 38 -4.46 -3.47 20.07
N ARG A 39 -4.86 -4.61 20.66
CA ARG A 39 -3.94 -5.73 20.90
C ARG A 39 -3.36 -6.29 19.59
N ALA A 40 -4.18 -6.41 18.54
CA ALA A 40 -3.72 -6.91 17.24
C ALA A 40 -2.75 -5.92 16.58
N MET A 41 -3.03 -4.62 16.64
CA MET A 41 -2.17 -3.57 16.11
C MET A 41 -0.82 -3.51 16.86
N ARG A 42 -0.83 -3.51 18.19
CA ARG A 42 0.40 -3.57 19.01
C ARG A 42 1.21 -4.83 18.74
N GLN A 43 0.55 -5.96 18.51
CA GLN A 43 1.22 -7.20 18.13
C GLN A 43 1.85 -7.16 16.73
N TYR A 44 1.23 -6.45 15.79
CA TYR A 44 1.72 -6.32 14.42
C TYR A 44 2.84 -5.27 14.28
N PHE A 45 2.68 -4.09 14.90
CA PHE A 45 3.63 -2.97 14.78
C PHE A 45 4.68 -2.94 15.90
N GLY A 46 4.37 -3.48 17.08
CA GLY A 46 5.07 -3.16 18.32
C GLY A 46 4.41 -1.98 19.05
N ASP A 47 4.64 -1.88 20.36
CA ASP A 47 3.99 -0.88 21.21
C ASP A 47 4.39 0.55 20.85
N GLU A 48 5.69 0.81 20.68
CA GLU A 48 6.22 2.15 20.36
C GLU A 48 5.72 2.63 18.99
N GLU A 49 5.78 1.77 17.97
CA GLU A 49 5.31 2.12 16.63
C GLU A 49 3.79 2.34 16.64
N PHE A 50 3.02 1.50 17.32
CA PHE A 50 1.57 1.69 17.43
C PHE A 50 1.21 3.05 18.04
N GLU A 51 1.89 3.46 19.11
CA GLU A 51 1.67 4.74 19.78
C GLU A 51 2.01 5.94 18.88
N GLU A 52 3.11 5.86 18.13
CA GLU A 52 3.45 6.91 17.15
C GLU A 52 2.43 6.95 16.00
N LEU A 53 1.98 5.80 15.48
CA LEU A 53 0.96 5.75 14.44
C LEU A 53 -0.38 6.34 14.93
N GLN A 54 -0.78 6.05 16.17
CA GLN A 54 -1.97 6.63 16.77
C GLN A 54 -1.86 8.15 16.90
N LYS A 55 -0.71 8.65 17.38
CA LYS A 55 -0.43 10.10 17.46
C LYS A 55 -0.50 10.76 16.08
N LEU A 56 0.16 10.20 15.07
CA LEU A 56 0.14 10.72 13.70
C LEU A 56 -1.27 10.73 13.11
N SER A 57 -2.06 9.70 13.39
CA SER A 57 -3.47 9.64 12.96
C SER A 57 -4.30 10.79 13.59
N TYR A 58 -4.14 11.04 14.90
CA TYR A 58 -4.79 12.18 15.54
C TYR A 58 -4.31 13.53 15.00
N GLU A 59 -3.01 13.68 14.72
CA GLU A 59 -2.46 14.88 14.09
C GLU A 59 -3.06 15.09 12.69
N ALA A 60 -3.16 14.05 11.88
CA ALA A 60 -3.73 14.11 10.54
C ALA A 60 -5.23 14.45 10.56
N GLN A 61 -6.00 13.87 11.48
CA GLN A 61 -7.41 14.21 11.66
C GLN A 61 -7.58 15.70 12.05
N ARG A 62 -6.83 16.17 13.04
CA ARG A 62 -6.90 17.57 13.51
C ARG A 62 -6.45 18.56 12.44
N SER A 63 -5.40 18.23 11.70
CA SER A 63 -4.88 19.07 10.62
C SER A 63 -5.93 19.24 9.51
N ARG A 64 -6.56 18.14 9.06
CA ARG A 64 -7.63 18.16 8.04
C ARG A 64 -8.88 18.92 8.47
N GLN A 65 -9.16 19.02 9.78
CA GLN A 65 -10.24 19.86 10.31
C GLN A 65 -9.90 21.36 10.33
N ARG A 66 -8.62 21.72 10.40
CA ARG A 66 -8.17 23.12 10.52
C ARG A 66 -7.88 23.78 9.18
N ALA A 67 -7.43 23.01 8.19
CA ALA A 67 -7.06 23.52 6.89
C ALA A 67 -7.27 22.46 5.80
N PRO A 68 -7.53 22.86 4.54
CA PRO A 68 -7.54 21.93 3.43
C PRO A 68 -6.16 21.28 3.21
N VAL A 69 -6.17 20.11 2.58
CA VAL A 69 -4.94 19.45 2.12
C VAL A 69 -4.24 20.28 1.04
N LEU A 70 -2.92 20.12 0.92
CA LEU A 70 -2.05 20.86 0.00
C LEU A 70 -2.21 20.40 -1.45
N GLY A 71 -2.60 19.15 -1.66
CA GLY A 71 -2.79 18.53 -2.96
C GLY A 71 -2.85 17.01 -2.87
N ASN A 72 -2.84 16.37 -4.03
CA ASN A 72 -2.85 14.93 -4.16
C ASN A 72 -1.42 14.37 -4.24
N MET A 73 -1.22 13.20 -3.67
CA MET A 73 0.06 12.53 -3.66
C MET A 73 -0.11 11.03 -3.84
N VAL A 74 0.71 10.42 -4.68
CA VAL A 74 0.80 8.96 -4.81
C VAL A 74 2.08 8.48 -4.15
N LEU A 75 1.96 7.55 -3.21
CA LEU A 75 3.10 6.87 -2.59
C LEU A 75 3.39 5.56 -3.33
N LEU A 76 4.57 5.46 -3.93
CA LEU A 76 5.05 4.25 -4.60
C LEU A 76 6.05 3.51 -3.70
N PRO A 77 5.78 2.24 -3.36
CA PRO A 77 6.69 1.45 -2.56
C PRO A 77 7.91 0.99 -3.37
N GLY A 78 8.93 0.52 -2.67
CA GLY A 78 10.05 -0.21 -3.25
C GLY A 78 9.70 -1.66 -3.60
N ILE A 79 10.71 -2.39 -4.10
CA ILE A 79 10.61 -3.83 -4.33
C ILE A 79 10.13 -4.53 -3.06
N MET A 80 9.20 -5.48 -3.21
CA MET A 80 8.61 -6.23 -2.09
C MET A 80 7.82 -5.38 -1.09
N GLY A 81 7.52 -4.12 -1.44
CA GLY A 81 6.75 -3.20 -0.62
C GLY A 81 5.24 -3.25 -0.85
N SER A 82 4.75 -4.16 -1.68
CA SER A 82 3.33 -4.48 -1.86
C SER A 82 3.06 -5.94 -1.49
N TYR A 83 1.94 -6.17 -0.80
CA TYR A 83 1.44 -7.51 -0.52
C TYR A 83 0.97 -8.17 -1.82
N LEU A 84 1.34 -9.44 -2.00
CA LEU A 84 0.91 -10.28 -3.11
C LEU A 84 0.07 -11.45 -2.59
N VAL A 85 -1.08 -11.65 -3.24
CA VAL A 85 -2.07 -12.68 -2.93
C VAL A 85 -2.13 -13.64 -4.11
N THR A 86 -2.06 -14.94 -3.85
CA THR A 86 -2.36 -15.96 -4.85
C THR A 86 -3.84 -16.27 -4.83
N VAL A 87 -4.43 -16.39 -6.00
CA VAL A 87 -5.80 -16.87 -6.23
C VAL A 87 -5.70 -18.17 -6.98
N ASP A 88 -6.27 -19.23 -6.45
CA ASP A 88 -6.31 -20.52 -7.13
C ASP A 88 -7.51 -20.65 -8.08
N ASN A 89 -7.72 -21.86 -8.63
CA ASN A 89 -8.80 -22.09 -9.58
C ASN A 89 -10.21 -22.11 -8.96
N ASP A 90 -10.29 -22.22 -7.63
CA ASP A 90 -11.55 -22.20 -6.88
C ASP A 90 -11.85 -20.79 -6.34
N ASP A 91 -11.12 -19.78 -6.84
CA ASP A 91 -11.14 -18.37 -6.42
C ASP A 91 -10.76 -18.14 -4.94
N ASP A 92 -10.10 -19.11 -4.30
CA ASP A 92 -9.61 -18.97 -2.93
C ASP A 92 -8.34 -18.09 -2.91
N GLU A 93 -8.42 -17.01 -2.13
CA GLU A 93 -7.34 -16.03 -2.00
C GLU A 93 -6.44 -16.34 -0.80
N ASP A 94 -5.14 -16.40 -1.05
CA ASP A 94 -4.14 -16.74 -0.03
C ASP A 94 -2.98 -15.73 -0.04
N LEU A 95 -2.74 -15.06 1.10
CA LEU A 95 -1.68 -14.05 1.24
C LEU A 95 -0.30 -14.75 1.25
N VAL A 96 0.54 -14.46 0.25
CA VAL A 96 1.85 -15.13 0.13
C VAL A 96 3.00 -14.27 0.63
N TRP A 97 3.01 -12.97 0.32
CA TRP A 97 4.10 -12.05 0.71
C TRP A 97 3.58 -10.87 1.52
N VAL A 98 4.08 -10.54 2.72
CA VAL A 98 5.14 -11.22 3.49
C VAL A 98 4.53 -12.24 4.46
N ASN A 99 4.71 -13.54 4.23
CA ASN A 99 4.60 -14.53 5.30
C ASN A 99 5.97 -15.22 5.49
N PHE A 100 6.71 -14.78 6.52
CA PHE A 100 8.07 -15.24 6.82
C PHE A 100 8.18 -16.76 7.00
N PHE A 101 7.14 -17.42 7.55
CA PHE A 101 7.11 -18.87 7.72
C PHE A 101 6.87 -19.62 6.40
N ARG A 102 6.13 -19.02 5.46
CA ARG A 102 5.89 -19.57 4.12
C ARG A 102 7.10 -19.46 3.20
N LEU A 103 7.94 -18.43 3.39
CA LEU A 103 9.27 -18.36 2.77
C LEU A 103 10.13 -19.56 3.17
N ILE A 104 10.11 -19.92 4.46
CA ILE A 104 10.87 -21.06 5.00
C ILE A 104 10.29 -22.40 4.54
N LYS A 105 8.96 -22.50 4.34
CA LYS A 105 8.29 -23.73 3.85
C LYS A 105 8.34 -23.93 2.32
N GLY A 106 8.86 -22.97 1.55
CA GLY A 106 9.04 -23.11 0.10
C GLY A 106 7.87 -22.65 -0.77
N ASP A 107 6.85 -22.00 -0.19
CA ASP A 107 5.69 -21.47 -0.93
C ASP A 107 6.03 -20.28 -1.84
N ILE A 108 7.24 -19.73 -1.75
CA ILE A 108 7.76 -18.74 -2.72
C ILE A 108 7.73 -19.30 -4.16
N LYS A 109 7.77 -20.63 -4.33
CA LYS A 109 7.60 -21.29 -5.63
C LYS A 109 6.26 -20.97 -6.31
N ARG A 110 5.22 -20.61 -5.54
CA ARG A 110 3.91 -20.17 -6.08
C ARG A 110 3.99 -18.79 -6.73
N LEU A 111 4.96 -17.96 -6.33
CA LEU A 111 5.22 -16.64 -6.91
C LEU A 111 6.21 -16.70 -8.08
N LYS A 112 6.63 -17.90 -8.51
CA LYS A 112 7.56 -18.04 -9.62
C LYS A 112 6.85 -17.64 -10.92
N LEU A 113 7.46 -16.75 -11.69
CA LEU A 113 7.00 -16.42 -13.03
C LEU A 113 7.52 -17.44 -14.05
N SER A 114 6.79 -17.58 -15.17
CA SER A 114 7.24 -18.31 -16.35
C SER A 114 8.58 -17.75 -16.87
N PRO A 115 9.33 -18.50 -17.69
CA PRO A 115 10.64 -18.05 -18.18
C PRO A 115 10.62 -16.70 -18.92
N ASP A 116 9.49 -16.31 -19.49
CA ASP A 116 9.28 -15.00 -20.14
C ASP A 116 9.00 -13.84 -19.16
N GLY A 117 8.83 -14.11 -17.86
CA GLY A 117 8.56 -13.10 -16.84
C GLY A 117 7.17 -12.46 -16.91
N HIS A 118 6.25 -12.95 -17.75
CA HIS A 118 4.95 -12.32 -17.96
C HIS A 118 3.80 -13.02 -17.24
N SER A 119 3.84 -14.34 -17.18
CA SER A 119 2.79 -15.17 -16.57
C SER A 119 3.30 -15.93 -15.34
N GLU A 120 2.39 -16.53 -14.58
CA GLU A 120 2.77 -17.39 -13.46
C GLU A 120 3.34 -18.72 -13.99
N ALA A 121 4.43 -19.21 -13.41
CA ALA A 121 5.04 -20.49 -13.81
C ALA A 121 4.11 -21.69 -13.56
N ASN A 122 3.23 -21.56 -12.56
CA ASN A 122 2.22 -22.55 -12.26
C ASN A 122 0.83 -21.99 -12.61
N PRO A 123 0.16 -22.50 -13.66
CA PRO A 123 -1.11 -21.96 -14.12
C PRO A 123 -2.26 -22.18 -13.14
N LYS A 124 -2.07 -22.99 -12.08
CA LYS A 124 -3.06 -23.16 -11.00
C LYS A 124 -3.22 -21.91 -10.13
N TYR A 125 -2.26 -21.00 -10.17
CA TYR A 125 -2.26 -19.80 -9.35
C TYR A 125 -2.20 -18.58 -10.24
N ARG A 126 -3.02 -17.58 -9.91
CA ARG A 126 -2.89 -16.21 -10.39
C ARG A 126 -2.42 -15.36 -9.22
N VAL A 127 -1.60 -14.36 -9.48
CA VAL A 127 -1.18 -13.43 -8.42
C VAL A 127 -1.84 -12.07 -8.63
N LYS A 128 -2.43 -11.56 -7.56
CA LYS A 128 -2.98 -10.21 -7.48
C LYS A 128 -2.18 -9.38 -6.48
N THR A 129 -2.08 -8.09 -6.78
CA THR A 129 -1.59 -7.08 -5.83
C THR A 129 -2.73 -6.70 -4.90
N SER A 130 -2.45 -6.65 -3.60
CA SER A 130 -3.38 -6.11 -2.61
C SER A 130 -2.95 -4.67 -2.29
N ILE A 131 -2.50 -4.41 -1.07
CA ILE A 131 -2.09 -3.08 -0.62
C ILE A 131 -0.58 -2.98 -0.39
N ILE A 132 -0.07 -1.76 -0.17
CA ILE A 132 1.33 -1.56 0.23
C ILE A 132 1.58 -2.05 1.68
N HIS A 133 2.80 -2.49 1.95
CA HIS A 133 3.18 -3.12 3.21
C HIS A 133 3.05 -2.17 4.42
N LYS A 134 2.04 -2.38 5.27
CA LYS A 134 1.77 -1.46 6.40
C LYS A 134 2.92 -1.35 7.38
N GLY A 135 3.54 -2.49 7.74
CA GLY A 135 4.70 -2.49 8.64
C GLY A 135 5.88 -1.65 8.14
N THR A 136 5.94 -1.32 6.85
CA THR A 136 7.00 -0.48 6.27
C THR A 136 6.52 0.95 6.01
N TYR A 137 5.29 1.12 5.50
CA TYR A 137 4.85 2.40 4.95
C TYR A 137 3.79 3.12 5.79
N ALA A 138 3.23 2.52 6.85
CA ALA A 138 2.16 3.15 7.63
C ALA A 138 2.57 4.50 8.23
N ARG A 139 3.77 4.59 8.80
CA ARG A 139 4.29 5.84 9.35
C ARG A 139 4.42 6.93 8.28
N ALA A 140 5.01 6.59 7.13
CA ALA A 140 5.16 7.52 6.02
C ALA A 140 3.80 7.99 5.48
N MET A 141 2.87 7.05 5.26
CA MET A 141 1.50 7.32 4.85
C MET A 141 0.81 8.30 5.80
N LEU A 142 0.81 8.03 7.12
CA LEU A 142 0.15 8.90 8.10
C LEU A 142 0.84 10.27 8.19
N LYS A 143 2.17 10.32 8.16
CA LYS A 143 2.91 11.58 8.23
C LYS A 143 2.61 12.49 7.03
N LEU A 144 2.58 11.94 5.83
CA LEU A 144 2.22 12.67 4.62
C LEU A 144 0.73 13.09 4.63
N SER A 145 -0.15 12.20 5.09
CA SER A 145 -1.59 12.45 5.23
C SER A 145 -1.95 13.57 6.21
N VAL A 146 -1.00 14.06 7.01
CA VAL A 146 -1.21 15.26 7.83
C VAL A 146 -1.57 16.47 6.95
N ARG A 147 -0.97 16.58 5.77
CA ARG A 147 -1.17 17.75 4.88
C ARG A 147 -1.53 17.40 3.44
N TRP A 148 -1.47 16.14 3.04
CA TRP A 148 -1.71 15.71 1.66
C TRP A 148 -2.84 14.70 1.58
N ASN A 149 -3.52 14.65 0.43
CA ASN A 149 -4.38 13.51 0.09
C ASN A 149 -3.51 12.41 -0.51
N VAL A 150 -3.04 11.49 0.34
CA VAL A 150 -2.10 10.44 -0.06
C VAL A 150 -2.86 9.19 -0.48
N LYS A 151 -2.58 8.69 -1.69
CA LYS A 151 -3.07 7.39 -2.16
C LYS A 151 -1.88 6.44 -2.37
N PRO A 152 -1.91 5.23 -1.79
CA PRO A 152 -0.86 4.25 -2.00
C PRO A 152 -1.05 3.54 -3.34
N PHE A 153 0.02 3.37 -4.11
CA PHE A 153 0.00 2.60 -5.35
C PHE A 153 0.74 1.27 -5.16
N ALA A 154 -0.02 0.18 -5.09
CA ALA A 154 0.54 -1.17 -5.02
C ALA A 154 0.76 -1.73 -6.43
N PHE A 155 1.88 -2.43 -6.64
CA PHE A 155 2.20 -3.05 -7.93
C PHE A 155 2.94 -4.37 -7.76
N ASP A 156 2.89 -5.22 -8.79
CA ASP A 156 3.55 -6.52 -8.79
C ASP A 156 5.02 -6.34 -9.11
N TRP A 157 5.80 -6.20 -8.05
CA TRP A 157 7.24 -5.95 -8.08
C TRP A 157 8.07 -7.08 -8.71
N ARG A 158 7.45 -8.21 -9.06
CA ARG A 158 8.11 -9.34 -9.75
C ARG A 158 8.15 -9.14 -11.27
N LYS A 159 7.22 -8.35 -11.81
CA LYS A 159 7.00 -8.20 -13.26
C LYS A 159 7.77 -7.01 -13.83
N ASP A 160 7.80 -6.94 -15.15
CA ASP A 160 8.45 -5.85 -15.89
C ASP A 160 7.97 -4.47 -15.41
N ILE A 161 8.90 -3.53 -15.29
CA ILE A 161 8.64 -2.17 -14.81
C ILE A 161 7.70 -1.41 -15.76
N ASP A 162 7.70 -1.70 -17.07
CA ASP A 162 6.76 -1.14 -18.04
C ASP A 162 5.31 -1.47 -17.68
N LEU A 163 5.04 -2.68 -17.19
CA LEU A 163 3.69 -3.07 -16.75
C LEU A 163 3.25 -2.25 -15.53
N SER A 164 4.13 -2.10 -14.55
CA SER A 164 3.86 -1.30 -13.35
C SER A 164 3.69 0.19 -13.69
N SER A 165 4.40 0.68 -14.70
CA SER A 165 4.33 2.08 -15.16
C SER A 165 3.02 2.38 -15.87
N ARG A 166 2.50 1.45 -16.68
CA ARG A 166 1.17 1.57 -17.31
C ARG A 166 0.07 1.51 -16.26
N ALA A 167 0.16 0.57 -15.31
CA ALA A 167 -0.78 0.49 -14.19
C ALA A 167 -0.78 1.77 -13.33
N LEU A 168 0.38 2.44 -13.18
CA LEU A 168 0.44 3.74 -12.50
C LEU A 168 -0.30 4.82 -13.29
N ALA A 169 -0.17 4.85 -14.62
CA ALA A 169 -0.90 5.79 -15.47
C ALA A 169 -2.41 5.60 -15.31
N ASP A 170 -2.89 4.35 -15.46
CA ASP A 170 -4.31 4.00 -15.29
C ASP A 170 -4.82 4.42 -13.91
N PHE A 171 -4.03 4.16 -12.86
CA PHE A 171 -4.36 4.55 -11.48
C PHE A 171 -4.48 6.07 -11.32
N ILE A 172 -3.56 6.84 -11.91
CA ILE A 172 -3.60 8.31 -11.81
C ILE A 172 -4.84 8.85 -12.52
N GLU A 173 -5.12 8.38 -13.74
CA GLU A 173 -6.28 8.80 -14.53
C GLU A 173 -7.60 8.47 -13.82
N GLU A 174 -7.71 7.26 -13.26
CA GLU A 174 -8.91 6.83 -12.54
C GLU A 174 -9.15 7.64 -11.26
N LYS A 175 -8.09 7.84 -10.45
CA LYS A 175 -8.23 8.40 -9.10
C LYS A 175 -8.25 9.93 -9.07
N PHE A 176 -7.57 10.59 -10.01
CA PHE A 176 -7.35 12.03 -9.93
C PHE A 176 -7.79 12.80 -11.17
N LYS A 177 -8.07 12.11 -12.29
CA LYS A 177 -8.49 12.75 -13.55
C LYS A 177 -7.50 13.85 -13.95
N ASP A 178 -7.96 15.10 -14.01
CA ASP A 178 -7.17 16.29 -14.37
C ASP A 178 -6.63 17.07 -13.16
N GLU A 179 -6.72 16.53 -11.94
CA GLU A 179 -6.18 17.20 -10.75
C GLU A 179 -4.64 17.04 -10.65
N PRO A 180 -3.92 18.04 -10.12
CA PRO A 180 -2.48 17.91 -9.91
C PRO A 180 -2.11 16.82 -8.90
N VAL A 181 -1.09 16.01 -9.22
CA VAL A 181 -0.65 14.87 -8.39
C VAL A 181 0.87 14.86 -8.26
N HIS A 182 1.38 14.67 -7.04
CA HIS A 182 2.81 14.47 -6.79
C HIS A 182 3.15 13.00 -6.63
N LEU A 183 4.33 12.58 -7.12
CA LEU A 183 4.84 11.22 -6.90
C LEU A 183 5.89 11.22 -5.78
N VAL A 184 5.66 10.43 -4.73
CA VAL A 184 6.68 10.12 -3.73
C VAL A 184 7.01 8.65 -3.83
N ALA A 185 8.27 8.35 -4.14
CA ALA A 185 8.67 7.00 -4.49
C ALA A 185 9.85 6.52 -3.67
N HIS A 186 9.79 5.26 -3.23
CA HIS A 186 10.89 4.61 -2.52
C HIS A 186 11.54 3.55 -3.40
N SER A 187 12.88 3.56 -3.53
CA SER A 187 13.65 2.52 -4.21
C SER A 187 13.10 2.20 -5.62
N MET A 188 12.70 0.96 -5.91
CA MET A 188 12.14 0.56 -7.20
C MET A 188 10.90 1.36 -7.62
N GLY A 189 10.13 1.89 -6.67
CA GLY A 189 9.04 2.82 -6.98
C GLY A 189 9.53 4.02 -7.79
N GLY A 190 10.76 4.50 -7.56
CA GLY A 190 11.36 5.59 -8.33
C GLY A 190 11.67 5.20 -9.78
N LEU A 191 12.01 3.93 -10.02
CA LEU A 191 12.17 3.41 -11.37
C LEU A 191 10.82 3.31 -12.09
N VAL A 192 9.77 2.87 -11.39
CA VAL A 192 8.39 2.88 -11.89
C VAL A 192 7.97 4.31 -12.25
N SER A 193 8.17 5.27 -11.35
CA SER A 193 7.88 6.70 -11.61
C SER A 193 8.66 7.22 -12.82
N ARG A 194 9.97 6.96 -12.91
CA ARG A 194 10.80 7.44 -14.02
C ARG A 194 10.36 6.85 -15.35
N ASN A 195 9.97 5.58 -15.33
CA ASN A 195 9.56 4.87 -16.53
C ASN A 195 8.14 5.26 -16.96
N PHE A 196 7.25 5.53 -16.01
CA PHE A 196 5.98 6.21 -16.26
C PHE A 196 6.18 7.56 -16.95
N ILE A 197 7.06 8.44 -16.45
CA ILE A 197 7.35 9.74 -17.09
C ILE A 197 7.83 9.55 -18.54
N ARG A 198 8.65 8.52 -18.79
CA ARG A 198 9.16 8.20 -20.13
C ARG A 198 8.04 7.75 -21.08
N LEU A 199 7.14 6.89 -20.62
CA LEU A 199 6.09 6.23 -21.42
C LEU A 199 4.81 7.06 -21.56
N HIS A 200 4.49 7.89 -20.57
CA HIS A 200 3.23 8.63 -20.44
C HIS A 200 3.47 10.13 -20.25
N LYS A 201 4.31 10.72 -21.11
CA LYS A 201 4.71 12.15 -21.03
C LYS A 201 3.51 13.10 -21.01
N ASP A 202 2.49 12.84 -21.82
CA ASP A 202 1.31 13.70 -21.90
C ASP A 202 0.55 13.72 -20.56
N LEU A 203 0.41 12.56 -19.92
CA LEU A 203 -0.21 12.47 -18.60
C LEU A 203 0.67 13.11 -17.52
N TRP A 204 2.00 12.94 -17.60
CA TRP A 204 2.95 13.60 -16.70
C TRP A 204 2.86 15.12 -16.75
N GLU A 205 2.68 15.72 -17.93
CA GLU A 205 2.49 17.17 -18.02
C GLU A 205 1.07 17.58 -17.57
N LYS A 206 0.04 16.78 -17.85
CA LYS A 206 -1.34 17.04 -17.40
C LYS A 206 -1.52 17.00 -15.88
N MET A 207 -0.77 16.14 -15.18
CA MET A 207 -0.85 16.04 -13.72
C MET A 207 -0.11 17.18 -12.99
N ARG A 208 0.38 18.19 -13.71
CA ARG A 208 0.99 19.41 -13.17
C ARG A 208 0.00 20.56 -13.31
N ASP A 209 0.02 21.50 -12.38
CA ASP A 209 -0.72 22.75 -12.56
C ASP A 209 -0.03 23.67 -13.58
N GLY A 210 -0.81 24.62 -14.14
CA GLY A 210 -0.33 25.48 -15.23
C GLY A 210 0.82 26.43 -14.86
N ASN A 211 1.15 26.58 -13.57
CA ASN A 211 2.30 27.36 -13.09
C ASN A 211 3.46 26.48 -12.58
N GLY A 212 3.32 25.16 -12.60
CA GLY A 212 4.32 24.18 -12.16
C GLY A 212 4.58 24.15 -10.65
N ALA A 213 3.73 24.76 -9.83
CA ALA A 213 3.85 24.79 -8.37
C ALA A 213 3.24 23.54 -7.71
N ARG A 214 2.34 22.84 -8.39
CA ARG A 214 1.69 21.59 -7.93
C ARG A 214 1.77 20.52 -9.00
N GLY A 215 1.85 19.30 -8.54
CA GLY A 215 2.01 18.13 -9.38
C GLY A 215 3.39 17.99 -10.01
N GLY A 216 3.70 16.76 -10.42
CA GLY A 216 5.06 16.30 -10.69
C GLY A 216 5.66 15.65 -9.45
#